data_AF-A0A0A2WR13-F1
#
_entry.id   AF-A0A0A2WR13-F1
#
_cell.length_a   1.000
_cell.length_b   1.000
_cell.length_c   1.000
_cell.angle_alpha   90.00
_cell.angle_beta   90.00
_cell.angle_gamma   90.00
#
_symmetry.space_group_name_H-M   'P 1'
#
loop_
_entity.id
_entity.type
_entity.pdbx_description
1 polymer ?
#
loop_
_entity_poly.entity_id
_entity_poly.type
_entity_poly.pdbx_seq_one_letter_code
_entity_poly.pdbx_strand_id
1 'polypeptide(L)'
;MDAEVALRRVRRARFLRLAALHAGPLGPALVGRPDLAPLHEEAYASCPGAAGLACEGVGGVPRVCLTRRLEHLAHSALRGGKRRRSQEKAYVEGLLTCMGLLKRTFPSELLPVLELTEKALQEDLAYLEGRKTPEAHLAPVDERLP
;
A
#
# COMPACT_ATOMS: atom_id res chain seq x y z
N MET A 1 26.94 4.27 -0.81
CA MET A 1 25.57 4.81 -0.79
C MET A 1 24.97 4.40 0.55
N ASP A 2 24.52 5.35 1.36
CA ASP A 2 23.92 5.08 2.68
C ASP A 2 22.68 4.18 2.52
N ALA A 3 22.63 3.07 3.25
CA ALA A 3 21.55 2.08 3.19
C ALA A 3 20.19 2.70 3.52
N GLU A 4 20.16 3.69 4.43
CA GLU A 4 18.94 4.44 4.75
C GLU A 4 18.48 5.29 3.56
N VAL A 5 19.40 5.95 2.84
CA VAL A 5 19.06 6.73 1.64
C VAL A 5 18.55 5.82 0.53
N ALA A 6 19.17 4.66 0.32
CA ALA A 6 18.72 3.67 -0.65
C ALA A 6 17.32 3.14 -0.30
N LEU A 7 17.09 2.81 0.98
CA LEU A 7 15.80 2.36 1.46
C LEU A 7 14.70 3.39 1.19
N ARG A 8 14.92 4.67 1.50
CA ARG A 8 13.93 5.73 1.25
C ARG A 8 13.50 5.79 -0.21
N ARG A 9 14.43 5.61 -1.14
CA ARG A 9 14.13 5.57 -2.58
C ARG A 9 13.31 4.34 -2.96
N VAL A 10 13.68 3.17 -2.42
CA VAL A 10 12.94 1.91 -2.64
C VAL A 10 11.52 1.99 -2.07
N ARG A 11 11.35 2.49 -0.84
CA ARG A 11 10.05 2.72 -0.21
C ARG A 11 9.18 3.64 -1.06
N ARG A 12 9.72 4.77 -1.53
CA ARG A 12 8.99 5.67 -2.44
C ARG A 12 8.54 4.95 -3.70
N ALA A 13 9.45 4.26 -4.39
CA ALA A 13 9.14 3.58 -5.65
C ALA A 13 8.04 2.51 -5.44
N ARG A 14 8.14 1.75 -4.34
CA ARG A 14 7.13 0.77 -3.93
C ARG A 14 5.76 1.42 -3.77
N PHE A 15 5.66 2.49 -2.98
CA PHE A 15 4.38 3.16 -2.74
C PHE A 15 3.78 3.77 -4.01
N LEU A 16 4.61 4.31 -4.92
CA LEU A 16 4.12 4.79 -6.22
C LEU A 16 3.61 3.63 -7.09
N ARG A 17 4.29 2.49 -7.09
CA ARG A 17 3.83 1.30 -7.81
C ARG A 17 2.49 0.81 -7.27
N LEU A 18 2.35 0.75 -5.94
CA LEU A 18 1.07 0.39 -5.30
C LEU A 18 -0.02 1.41 -5.65
N ALA A 19 0.28 2.71 -5.61
CA ALA A 19 -0.68 3.73 -6.03
C ALA A 19 -1.15 3.49 -7.47
N ALA A 20 -0.22 3.20 -8.39
CA ALA A 20 -0.55 2.90 -9.78
C ALA A 20 -1.42 1.64 -9.94
N LEU A 21 -1.24 0.60 -9.11
CA LEU A 21 -2.11 -0.58 -9.11
C LEU A 21 -3.57 -0.25 -8.82
N HIS A 22 -3.82 0.81 -8.06
CA HIS A 22 -5.15 1.20 -7.58
C HIS A 22 -5.70 2.44 -8.27
N ALA A 23 -4.93 3.09 -9.15
CA ALA A 23 -5.29 4.38 -9.75
C ALA A 23 -6.43 4.32 -10.78
N GLY A 24 -6.75 3.12 -11.30
CA GLY A 24 -7.79 2.95 -12.30
C GLY A 24 -7.80 1.55 -12.90
N PRO A 25 -8.65 1.31 -13.92
CA PRO A 25 -8.89 -0.01 -14.50
C PRO A 25 -7.64 -0.66 -15.10
N LEU A 26 -6.65 0.12 -15.55
CA LEU A 26 -5.40 -0.41 -16.09
C LEU A 26 -4.36 -0.77 -15.02
N GLY A 27 -4.58 -0.40 -13.76
CA GLY A 27 -3.64 -0.66 -12.66
C GLY A 27 -3.28 -2.15 -12.50
N PRO A 28 -4.26 -3.07 -12.43
CA PRO A 28 -4.01 -4.51 -12.35
C PRO A 28 -3.14 -5.10 -13.46
N ALA A 29 -3.05 -4.46 -14.63
CA ALA A 29 -2.14 -4.90 -15.70
C ALA A 29 -0.66 -4.88 -15.28
N LEU A 30 -0.27 -4.04 -14.32
CA LEU A 30 1.10 -3.95 -13.79
C LEU A 30 1.54 -5.19 -12.98
N VAL A 31 0.60 -6.07 -12.67
CA VAL A 31 0.83 -7.39 -12.02
C VAL A 31 0.33 -8.54 -12.90
N GLY A 32 0.19 -8.31 -14.21
CA GLY A 32 -0.19 -9.33 -15.17
C GLY A 32 -1.67 -9.71 -15.13
N ARG A 33 -2.54 -8.83 -14.61
CA ARG A 33 -3.99 -9.06 -14.49
C ARG A 33 -4.84 -8.01 -15.22
N PRO A 34 -4.65 -7.80 -16.54
CA PRO A 34 -5.46 -6.84 -17.30
C PRO A 34 -6.94 -7.23 -17.38
N ASP A 35 -7.26 -8.51 -17.18
CA ASP A 35 -8.61 -9.08 -17.11
C ASP A 35 -9.46 -8.47 -15.98
N LEU A 36 -8.82 -7.92 -14.94
CA LEU A 36 -9.50 -7.30 -13.79
C LEU A 36 -9.95 -5.86 -14.05
N ALA A 37 -9.67 -5.28 -15.22
CA ALA A 37 -10.01 -3.90 -15.53
C ALA A 37 -11.50 -3.55 -15.35
N PRO A 38 -12.47 -4.37 -15.82
CA PRO A 38 -13.90 -4.08 -15.63
C PRO A 38 -14.34 -4.11 -14.16
N LEU A 39 -13.72 -4.98 -13.35
CA LEU A 39 -14.06 -5.14 -11.93
C LEU A 39 -13.52 -4.00 -11.07
N HIS A 40 -12.50 -3.27 -11.54
CA HIS A 40 -11.87 -2.20 -10.77
C HIS A 40 -12.86 -1.07 -10.48
N GLU A 41 -13.53 -0.53 -11.51
CA GLU A 41 -14.40 0.63 -11.33
C GLU A 41 -15.58 0.33 -10.41
N GLU A 42 -16.22 -0.83 -10.60
CA GLU A 42 -17.36 -1.27 -9.79
C GLU A 42 -16.97 -1.48 -8.32
N ALA A 43 -15.86 -2.17 -8.06
CA ALA A 43 -15.39 -2.43 -6.70
C ALA A 43 -15.02 -1.14 -5.97
N TYR A 44 -14.29 -0.23 -6.63
CA TYR A 44 -13.88 1.03 -5.98
C TYR A 44 -15.04 2.02 -5.81
N ALA A 45 -16.05 1.99 -6.69
CA ALA A 45 -17.26 2.79 -6.55
C ALA A 45 -18.15 2.36 -5.37
N SER A 46 -18.08 1.09 -4.98
CA SER A 46 -18.90 0.48 -3.92
C SER A 46 -18.18 0.34 -2.58
N CYS A 47 -16.98 0.90 -2.44
CA CYS A 47 -16.21 0.86 -1.20
C CYS A 47 -17.03 1.46 -0.03
N PRO A 48 -17.25 0.75 1.09
CA PRO A 48 -18.08 1.27 2.18
C PRO A 48 -17.33 2.23 3.11
N GLY A 49 -16.01 2.39 2.93
CA GLY A 49 -15.14 3.07 3.88
C GLY A 49 -14.76 2.18 5.08
N ALA A 50 -13.57 2.38 5.63
CA ALA A 50 -13.05 1.54 6.72
C ALA A 50 -13.19 2.23 8.07
N ALA A 51 -13.69 1.46 9.05
CA ALA A 51 -13.94 1.94 10.40
C ALA A 51 -12.73 2.63 11.02
N GLY A 52 -12.96 3.80 11.64
CA GLY A 52 -11.92 4.62 12.25
C GLY A 52 -11.06 5.41 11.27
N LEU A 53 -11.31 5.33 9.96
CA LEU A 53 -10.65 6.15 8.95
C LEU A 53 -11.59 7.26 8.46
N ALA A 54 -11.01 8.37 8.01
CA ALA A 54 -11.77 9.50 7.46
C ALA A 54 -12.73 9.14 6.29
N CYS A 55 -12.52 8.01 5.61
CA CYS A 55 -13.40 7.55 4.53
C CYS A 55 -14.68 6.84 5.00
N GLU A 56 -14.76 6.45 6.28
CA GLU A 56 -15.97 5.85 6.88
C GLU A 56 -17.16 6.80 6.80
N GLY A 57 -16.97 8.06 7.19
CA GLY A 57 -18.05 9.06 7.26
C GLY A 57 -18.63 9.52 5.91
N VAL A 58 -18.05 9.07 4.79
CA VAL A 58 -18.53 9.40 3.43
C VAL A 58 -18.86 8.14 2.62
N GLY A 59 -18.97 6.98 3.26
CA GLY A 59 -19.33 5.73 2.57
C GLY A 59 -18.36 5.39 1.44
N GLY A 60 -17.05 5.57 1.67
CA GLY A 60 -15.98 5.33 0.69
C GLY A 60 -16.02 6.17 -0.59
N VAL A 61 -16.90 7.18 -0.68
CA VAL A 61 -16.86 8.22 -1.72
C VAL A 61 -15.46 8.88 -1.69
N PRO A 62 -14.82 9.10 -2.86
CA PRO A 62 -13.38 9.30 -2.96
C PRO A 62 -12.93 10.69 -2.51
N ARG A 63 -12.96 10.96 -1.21
CA ARG A 63 -12.17 12.02 -0.59
C ARG A 63 -11.11 11.34 0.27
N VAL A 64 -9.95 11.12 -0.34
CA VAL A 64 -8.75 10.42 0.21
C VAL A 64 -8.80 8.89 0.10
N CYS A 65 -9.02 8.36 -1.12
CA CYS A 65 -8.96 6.93 -1.39
C CYS A 65 -7.51 6.42 -1.55
N LEU A 66 -7.36 5.10 -1.39
CA LEU A 66 -6.12 4.31 -1.29
C LEU A 66 -4.93 4.85 -2.10
N THR A 67 -5.14 5.17 -3.38
CA THR A 67 -4.13 5.75 -4.28
C THR A 67 -3.47 7.00 -3.71
N ARG A 68 -4.24 8.00 -3.28
CA ARG A 68 -3.70 9.26 -2.72
C ARG A 68 -2.95 9.04 -1.40
N ARG A 69 -3.39 8.05 -0.62
CA ARG A 69 -2.72 7.67 0.64
C ARG A 69 -1.37 7.04 0.37
N LEU A 70 -1.29 6.18 -0.64
CA LEU A 70 -0.03 5.59 -1.09
C LEU A 70 0.91 6.64 -1.69
N GLU A 71 0.40 7.58 -2.49
CA GLU A 71 1.18 8.74 -2.98
C GLU A 71 1.72 9.60 -1.83
N HIS A 72 0.89 9.86 -0.80
CA HIS A 72 1.33 10.57 0.39
C HIS A 72 2.49 9.86 1.10
N LEU A 73 2.37 8.54 1.30
CA LEU A 73 3.47 7.73 1.86
C LEU A 73 4.71 7.77 0.98
N ALA A 74 4.56 7.72 -0.35
CA ALA A 74 5.68 7.81 -1.28
C ALA A 74 6.46 9.12 -1.12
N HIS A 75 5.77 10.24 -0.94
CA HIS A 75 6.38 11.54 -0.70
C HIS A 75 6.97 11.67 0.72
N SER A 76 6.30 11.10 1.72
CA SER A 76 6.76 11.09 3.10
C SER A 76 8.08 10.31 3.25
N ALA A 77 8.16 9.13 2.62
CA ALA A 77 9.27 8.20 2.76
C ALA A 77 10.63 8.80 2.38
N LEU A 78 10.68 9.78 1.47
CA LEU A 78 11.92 10.46 1.10
C LEU A 78 12.51 11.34 2.19
N ARG A 79 11.68 11.87 3.08
CA ARG A 79 12.09 12.90 4.06
C ARG A 79 12.79 12.28 5.27
N GLY A 80 12.40 11.08 5.67
CA GLY A 80 12.95 10.38 6.83
C GLY A 80 12.74 11.11 8.16
N GLY A 81 13.45 10.66 9.21
CA GLY A 81 13.42 11.24 10.55
C GLY A 81 12.45 10.57 11.52
N LYS A 82 12.80 10.55 12.81
CA LYS A 82 12.08 9.79 13.87
C LYS A 82 10.60 10.17 13.97
N ARG A 83 10.29 11.46 14.04
CA ARG A 83 8.90 11.97 14.11
C ARG A 83 8.09 11.64 12.85
N ARG A 84 8.74 11.63 11.68
CA ARG A 84 8.05 11.30 10.43
C ARG A 84 7.74 9.81 10.36
N ARG A 85 8.71 8.96 10.72
CA ARG A 85 8.51 7.51 10.78
C ARG A 85 7.36 7.10 11.71
N SER A 86 7.20 7.76 12.85
CA SER A 86 6.05 7.49 13.73
C SER A 86 4.71 7.89 13.11
N GLN A 87 4.67 8.98 12.34
CA GLN A 87 3.47 9.38 11.58
C GLN A 87 3.20 8.41 10.42
N GLU A 88 4.24 7.99 9.68
CA GLU A 88 4.14 6.98 8.63
C GLU A 88 3.63 5.66 9.21
N LYS A 89 4.08 5.26 10.40
CA LYS A 89 3.61 4.04 11.08
C LYS A 89 2.09 4.05 11.23
N ALA A 90 1.56 5.09 11.89
CA ALA A 90 0.11 5.23 12.08
C ALA A 90 -0.65 5.25 10.74
N TYR A 91 -0.05 5.83 9.70
CA TYR A 91 -0.62 5.89 8.37
C TYR A 91 -0.68 4.51 7.69
N VAL A 92 0.39 3.71 7.83
CA VAL A 92 0.46 2.33 7.33
C VAL A 92 -0.52 1.42 8.08
N GLU A 93 -0.63 1.56 9.40
CA GLU A 93 -1.62 0.82 10.20
C GLU A 93 -3.06 1.11 9.72
N GLY A 94 -3.38 2.38 9.46
CA GLY A 94 -4.68 2.74 8.87
C GLY A 94 -4.90 2.15 7.48
N LEU A 95 -3.86 2.06 6.65
CA LEU A 95 -3.95 1.39 5.34
C LEU A 95 -4.15 -0.13 5.47
N LEU A 96 -3.55 -0.77 6.46
CA LEU A 96 -3.76 -2.20 6.72
C LEU A 96 -5.20 -2.48 7.16
N THR A 97 -5.80 -1.63 7.99
CA THR A 97 -7.24 -1.68 8.28
C THR A 97 -8.07 -1.57 7.01
N CYS A 98 -7.69 -0.67 6.10
CA CYS A 98 -8.33 -0.54 4.79
C CYS A 98 -8.21 -1.83 3.97
N MET A 99 -7.02 -2.43 3.87
CA MET A 99 -6.82 -3.70 3.13
C MET A 99 -7.69 -4.83 3.69
N GLY A 100 -7.76 -4.97 5.00
CA GLY A 100 -8.60 -5.98 5.65
C GLY A 100 -10.09 -5.83 5.30
N LEU A 101 -10.58 -4.59 5.19
CA LEU A 101 -11.93 -4.34 4.70
C LEU A 101 -12.07 -4.71 3.22
N LEU A 102 -11.19 -4.18 2.35
CA LEU A 102 -11.31 -4.37 0.90
C LEU A 102 -11.31 -5.86 0.53
N LYS A 103 -10.48 -6.67 1.19
CA LYS A 103 -10.44 -8.13 0.98
C LYS A 103 -11.75 -8.84 1.32
N ARG A 104 -12.60 -8.26 2.18
CA ARG A 104 -13.92 -8.81 2.54
C ARG A 104 -15.05 -8.27 1.67
N THR A 105 -14.87 -7.08 1.08
CA THR A 105 -15.95 -6.36 0.38
C THR A 105 -15.83 -6.41 -1.13
N PHE A 106 -14.61 -6.49 -1.67
CA PHE A 106 -14.39 -6.51 -3.11
C PHE A 106 -14.57 -7.92 -3.69
N PRO A 107 -14.85 -8.03 -5.00
CA PRO A 107 -14.81 -9.29 -5.73
C PRO A 107 -13.52 -10.07 -5.45
N SER A 108 -13.63 -11.39 -5.29
CA SER A 108 -12.51 -12.26 -4.89
C SER A 108 -11.40 -12.29 -5.94
N GLU A 109 -11.73 -11.98 -7.19
CA GLU A 109 -10.80 -11.86 -8.32
C GLU A 109 -9.75 -10.76 -8.10
N LEU A 110 -10.07 -9.73 -7.30
CA LEU A 110 -9.15 -8.64 -6.93
C LEU A 110 -8.23 -8.99 -5.76
N LEU A 111 -8.44 -10.13 -5.07
CA LEU A 111 -7.63 -10.52 -3.91
C LEU A 111 -6.12 -10.51 -4.18
N PRO A 112 -5.60 -11.01 -5.31
CA PRO A 112 -4.15 -11.00 -5.55
C PRO A 112 -3.55 -9.58 -5.54
N VAL A 113 -4.29 -8.58 -6.02
CA VAL A 113 -3.86 -7.17 -6.01
C VAL A 113 -3.87 -6.61 -4.59
N LEU A 114 -4.90 -6.95 -3.81
CA LEU A 114 -5.05 -6.51 -2.43
C LEU A 114 -4.01 -7.17 -1.51
N GLU A 115 -3.72 -8.45 -1.69
CA GLU A 115 -2.72 -9.20 -0.92
C GLU A 115 -1.30 -8.74 -1.19
N LEU A 116 -0.98 -8.43 -2.46
CA LEU A 116 0.31 -7.84 -2.81
C LEU A 116 0.51 -6.48 -2.12
N THR A 117 -0.55 -5.68 -2.04
CA THR A 117 -0.54 -4.38 -1.39
C THR A 117 -0.42 -4.52 0.13
N GLU A 118 -1.20 -5.42 0.72
CA GLU A 118 -1.15 -5.75 2.15
C GLU A 118 0.24 -6.23 2.57
N LYS A 119 0.83 -7.18 1.84
CA LYS A 119 2.18 -7.69 2.09
C LYS A 119 3.22 -6.55 2.06
N ALA A 120 3.15 -5.69 1.05
CA ALA A 120 4.06 -4.55 0.91
C ALA A 120 3.94 -3.55 2.09
N LEU A 121 2.73 -3.33 2.59
CA LEU A 121 2.47 -2.49 3.78
C LEU A 121 2.96 -3.16 5.07
N GLN A 122 2.76 -4.46 5.23
CA GLN A 122 3.25 -5.23 6.38
C GLN A 122 4.78 -5.22 6.47
N GLU A 123 5.46 -5.38 5.33
CA GLU A 123 6.92 -5.25 5.27
C GLU A 123 7.38 -3.84 5.66
N ASP A 124 6.71 -2.79 5.19
CA ASP A 124 7.06 -1.41 5.54
C ASP A 124 6.82 -1.13 7.03
N LEU A 125 5.73 -1.65 7.58
CA LEU A 125 5.43 -1.55 9.01
C LEU A 125 6.54 -2.20 9.85
N ALA A 126 7.06 -3.36 9.45
CA ALA A 126 8.15 -4.01 10.16
C ALA A 126 9.42 -3.13 10.20
N TYR A 127 9.73 -2.40 9.13
CA TYR A 127 10.80 -1.40 9.13
C TYR A 127 10.47 -0.22 10.07
N LEU A 128 9.26 0.33 9.98
CA LEU A 128 8.84 1.49 10.79
C LEU A 128 8.80 1.21 12.30
N GLU A 129 8.58 -0.05 12.67
CA GLU A 129 8.62 -0.54 14.05
C GLU A 129 10.05 -0.84 14.54
N GLY A 130 11.05 -0.75 13.67
CA GLY A 130 12.43 -1.11 13.98
C GLY A 130 12.67 -2.62 14.06
N ARG A 131 11.71 -3.45 13.64
CA ARG A 131 11.86 -4.92 13.56
C ARG A 131 12.75 -5.34 12.38
N LYS A 132 12.96 -4.45 11.41
CA LYS A 132 13.79 -4.68 10.22
C LYS A 132 14.74 -3.50 9.99
N THR A 133 16.04 -3.77 9.85
CA THR A 133 17.03 -2.74 9.52
C THR A 133 16.95 -2.33 8.05
N PRO A 134 17.50 -1.18 7.64
CA PRO A 134 17.53 -0.79 6.24
C PRO A 134 18.20 -1.82 5.33
N GLU A 135 19.31 -2.42 5.78
CA GLU A 135 20.03 -3.45 5.04
C GLU A 135 19.19 -4.71 4.88
N ALA A 136 18.54 -5.18 5.95
CA ALA A 136 17.65 -6.33 5.90
C ALA A 136 16.43 -6.06 5.01
N HIS A 137 15.94 -4.81 4.97
CA HIS A 137 14.81 -4.42 4.14
C HIS A 137 15.15 -4.35 2.65
N LEU A 138 16.39 -3.98 2.34
CA LEU A 138 16.93 -3.93 0.98
C LEU A 138 17.46 -5.28 0.49
N ALA A 139 17.73 -6.22 1.39
CA ALA A 139 18.21 -7.54 1.01
C ALA A 139 17.24 -8.19 0.02
N PRO A 140 17.75 -8.76 -1.09
CA PRO A 140 16.91 -9.52 -2.00
C PRO A 140 16.21 -10.62 -1.19
N VAL A 141 14.91 -10.79 -1.43
CA VAL A 141 14.19 -11.95 -0.91
C VAL A 141 14.86 -13.15 -1.56
N ASP A 142 15.43 -14.04 -0.76
CA ASP A 142 16.04 -15.26 -1.29
C ASP A 142 14.91 -16.09 -1.90
N GLU A 143 14.75 -16.00 -3.23
CA GLU A 143 13.80 -16.81 -4.02
C GLU A 143 14.24 -18.29 -4.08
N ARG A 144 15.22 -18.71 -3.27
CA ARG A 144 15.61 -20.10 -3.08
C ARG A 144 15.04 -20.64 -1.77
N LEU A 145 13.77 -21.02 -1.79
CA LEU A 145 13.27 -22.15 -1.03
C LEU A 145 12.28 -22.92 -1.93
N PRO A 146 12.24 -24.26 -1.79
CA PRO A 146 12.00 -25.24 -2.85
C PRO A 146 10.64 -25.14 -3.56
#